data_AF-A0A922IG20-F1
#
_entry.id   AF-A0A922IG20-F1
#
_cell.length_a   1.000
_cell.length_b   1.000
_cell.length_c   1.000
_cell.angle_alpha   90.00
_cell.angle_beta   90.00
_cell.angle_gamma   90.00
#
_symmetry.space_group_name_H-M   'P 1'
#
loop_
_entity.id
_entity.type
_entity.pdbx_description
1 polymer ?
#
loop_
_entity_poly.entity_id
_entity_poly.type
_entity_poly.pdbx_seq_one_letter_code
_entity_poly.pdbx_strand_id
1 'polypeptide(L)'
;MYRSSMSISINLIILVVIITLSATIDAQKLKCNSKTEKEMDQIVARIMTFGTDRPFPADKAKLKEYCKEQVRLVGKLESYKTQCLKNQAKSIVSVIIYSIKQVTSTYCKRPNSKRSSELVDSAVCANAATNDYNKCSIEYIERLLYAKTLPHGKDRLIQSCCGYFAIYNCVRTQAAKHSNVCTAERIDANINYIRTFFDNAINAACGEYSGDNDKCDKVTIPPAKKSSKKHSLPASFFNPLVNLLSNI
;
A
#
# COMPACT_ATOMS: atom_id res chain seq x y z
N MET A 1 -25.93 -14.59 -59.42
CA MET A 1 -25.13 -13.36 -59.19
C MET A 1 -25.60 -12.55 -57.97
N TYR A 2 -26.10 -13.17 -56.89
CA TYR A 2 -26.69 -12.46 -55.72
C TYR A 2 -26.25 -12.98 -54.34
N ARG A 3 -25.29 -13.93 -54.27
CA ARG A 3 -24.89 -14.56 -53.00
C ARG A 3 -23.69 -13.91 -52.31
N SER A 4 -22.88 -13.11 -53.02
CA SER A 4 -21.66 -12.51 -52.46
C SER A 4 -21.86 -11.14 -51.80
N SER A 5 -22.92 -10.39 -52.14
CA SER A 5 -23.19 -9.09 -51.48
C SER A 5 -23.77 -9.23 -50.07
N MET A 6 -24.40 -10.37 -49.73
CA MET A 6 -25.09 -10.52 -48.45
C MET A 6 -24.14 -10.83 -47.28
N SER A 7 -23.02 -11.52 -47.53
CA SER A 7 -22.01 -11.84 -46.50
C SER A 7 -21.11 -10.65 -46.13
N ILE A 8 -20.95 -9.66 -47.01
CA ILE A 8 -20.15 -8.46 -46.73
C ILE A 8 -20.94 -7.52 -45.80
N SER A 9 -22.25 -7.38 -46.01
CA SER A 9 -23.13 -6.57 -45.16
C SER A 9 -23.22 -7.07 -43.71
N ILE A 10 -23.22 -8.39 -43.50
CA ILE A 10 -23.31 -8.98 -42.15
C ILE A 10 -22.01 -8.75 -41.35
N ASN A 11 -20.85 -8.88 -41.99
CA ASN A 11 -19.55 -8.63 -41.33
C ASN A 11 -19.34 -7.16 -40.96
N LEU A 12 -19.84 -6.22 -41.78
CA LEU A 12 -19.77 -4.79 -41.48
C LEU A 12 -20.64 -4.41 -40.26
N ILE A 13 -21.83 -5.02 -40.15
CA ILE A 13 -22.74 -4.79 -39.01
C ILE A 13 -22.12 -5.33 -37.71
N ILE A 14 -21.46 -6.49 -37.73
CA ILE A 14 -20.76 -7.05 -36.56
C ILE A 14 -19.61 -6.12 -36.12
N LEU A 15 -18.85 -5.55 -37.06
CA LEU A 15 -17.77 -4.62 -36.72
C LEU A 15 -18.30 -3.32 -36.10
N VAL A 16 -19.41 -2.78 -36.61
CA VAL A 16 -20.05 -1.56 -36.07
C VAL A 16 -20.66 -1.81 -34.69
N VAL A 17 -21.25 -2.99 -34.45
CA VAL A 17 -21.79 -3.37 -33.12
C VAL A 17 -20.68 -3.60 -32.08
N ILE A 18 -19.51 -4.12 -32.49
CA ILE A 18 -18.35 -4.23 -31.59
C ILE A 18 -17.78 -2.84 -31.25
N ILE A 19 -17.81 -1.89 -32.19
CA ILE A 19 -17.33 -0.52 -31.95
C ILE A 19 -18.31 0.25 -31.03
N THR A 20 -19.62 0.03 -31.12
CA THR A 20 -20.61 0.71 -30.25
C THR A 20 -20.78 0.08 -28.87
N LEU A 21 -20.29 -1.15 -28.63
CA LEU A 21 -20.21 -1.76 -27.30
C LEU A 21 -18.97 -1.33 -26.50
N SER A 22 -18.14 -0.44 -27.03
CA SER A 22 -17.23 0.36 -26.22
C SER A 22 -18.04 1.41 -25.45
N ALA A 23 -18.91 0.95 -24.56
CA ALA A 23 -19.53 1.78 -23.55
C ALA A 23 -18.40 2.52 -22.85
N THR A 24 -18.36 3.83 -23.10
CA THR A 24 -17.51 4.79 -22.44
C THR A 24 -17.76 4.64 -20.94
N ILE A 25 -16.87 3.92 -20.25
CA ILE A 25 -16.67 4.14 -18.82
C ILE A 25 -16.12 5.55 -18.76
N ASP A 26 -17.01 6.53 -18.60
CA ASP A 26 -16.63 7.89 -18.29
C ASP A 26 -15.83 7.82 -16.99
N ALA A 27 -14.50 7.85 -17.13
CA ALA A 27 -13.61 7.95 -16.00
C ALA A 27 -13.85 9.32 -15.39
N GLN A 28 -14.76 9.37 -14.42
CA GLN A 28 -15.18 10.58 -13.74
C GLN A 28 -13.92 11.33 -13.28
N LYS A 29 -13.72 12.55 -13.79
CA LYS A 29 -12.50 13.33 -13.54
C LYS A 29 -12.39 13.65 -12.05
N LEU A 30 -11.29 13.24 -11.43
CA LEU A 30 -11.01 13.48 -10.02
C LEU A 30 -10.73 14.97 -9.79
N LYS A 31 -11.31 15.53 -8.71
CA LYS A 31 -10.96 16.88 -8.24
C LYS A 31 -9.68 16.80 -7.40
N CYS A 32 -8.55 17.27 -7.92
CA CYS A 32 -7.27 17.18 -7.24
C CYS A 32 -7.14 18.27 -6.15
N ASN A 33 -7.60 17.94 -4.93
CA ASN A 33 -7.56 18.82 -3.77
C ASN A 33 -7.25 18.02 -2.48
N SER A 34 -7.19 18.73 -1.35
CA SER A 34 -6.87 18.14 -0.05
C SER A 34 -7.88 17.09 0.44
N LYS A 35 -9.13 17.14 -0.01
CA LYS A 35 -10.13 16.10 0.29
C LYS A 35 -9.77 14.81 -0.42
N THR A 36 -9.49 14.87 -1.72
CA THR A 36 -9.06 13.70 -2.49
C THR A 36 -7.73 13.15 -1.99
N GLU A 37 -6.78 14.00 -1.59
CA GLU A 37 -5.54 13.55 -0.95
C GLU A 37 -5.79 12.75 0.35
N LYS A 38 -6.71 13.20 1.21
CA LYS A 38 -7.12 12.46 2.42
C LYS A 38 -7.82 11.15 2.09
N GLU A 39 -8.70 11.15 1.10
CA GLU A 39 -9.37 9.92 0.63
C GLU A 39 -8.36 8.91 0.09
N MET A 40 -7.32 9.35 -0.63
CA MET A 40 -6.27 8.46 -1.10
C MET A 40 -5.42 7.90 0.03
N ASP A 41 -5.14 8.70 1.06
CA ASP A 41 -4.44 8.24 2.26
C ASP A 41 -5.23 7.12 2.96
N GLN A 42 -6.55 7.27 3.08
CA GLN A 42 -7.44 6.24 3.61
C GLN A 42 -7.46 4.99 2.71
N ILE A 43 -7.45 5.17 1.39
CA ILE A 43 -7.36 4.05 0.45
C ILE A 43 -6.05 3.29 0.61
N VAL A 44 -4.92 3.98 0.79
CA VAL A 44 -3.62 3.31 0.98
C VAL A 44 -3.57 2.60 2.33
N ALA A 45 -4.08 3.23 3.41
CA ALA A 45 -4.27 2.55 4.69
C ALA A 45 -5.03 1.24 4.50
N ARG A 46 -6.15 1.30 3.79
CA ARG A 46 -7.01 0.14 3.52
C ARG A 46 -6.35 -0.90 2.60
N ILE A 47 -5.52 -0.50 1.64
CA ILE A 47 -4.73 -1.40 0.77
C ILE A 47 -3.71 -2.19 1.59
N MET A 48 -3.01 -1.51 2.51
CA MET A 48 -2.02 -2.14 3.37
C MET A 48 -2.67 -3.09 4.38
N THR A 49 -3.90 -2.79 4.82
CA THR A 49 -4.71 -3.52 5.81
C THR A 49 -4.11 -3.49 7.22
N PHE A 50 -2.79 -3.38 7.31
CA PHE A 50 -1.97 -3.19 8.50
C PHE A 50 -2.48 -2.09 9.42
N GLY A 51 -2.92 -2.49 10.63
CA GLY A 51 -3.33 -1.55 11.68
C GLY A 51 -4.59 -0.74 11.35
N THR A 52 -5.43 -1.23 10.44
CA THR A 52 -6.66 -0.53 10.01
C THR A 52 -7.92 -1.26 10.45
N ASP A 53 -9.09 -0.69 10.16
CA ASP A 53 -10.40 -1.30 10.40
C ASP A 53 -10.73 -2.44 9.43
N ARG A 54 -9.95 -2.61 8.37
CA ARG A 54 -10.13 -3.71 7.41
C ARG A 54 -9.51 -4.99 7.96
N PRO A 55 -10.29 -6.06 8.16
CA PRO A 55 -9.73 -7.33 8.61
C PRO A 55 -8.95 -8.04 7.50
N PHE A 56 -7.94 -8.80 7.91
CA PHE A 56 -7.30 -9.81 7.08
C PHE A 56 -8.27 -10.98 6.80
N PRO A 57 -8.18 -11.62 5.62
CA PRO A 57 -9.13 -12.66 5.22
C PRO A 57 -8.97 -13.94 6.04
N ALA A 58 -9.97 -14.29 6.85
CA ALA A 58 -9.93 -15.45 7.74
C ALA A 58 -10.07 -16.80 7.03
N ASP A 59 -10.54 -16.81 5.78
CA ASP A 59 -10.75 -18.03 4.98
C ASP A 59 -10.68 -17.72 3.47
N LYS A 60 -10.82 -18.75 2.64
CA LYS A 60 -10.77 -18.62 1.17
C LYS A 60 -11.93 -17.79 0.59
N ALA A 61 -13.11 -17.83 1.17
CA ALA A 61 -14.25 -17.04 0.71
C ALA A 61 -13.99 -15.55 1.00
N LYS A 62 -13.51 -15.23 2.20
CA LYS A 62 -13.08 -13.88 2.58
C LYS A 62 -11.86 -13.42 1.81
N LEU A 63 -10.94 -14.31 1.43
CA LEU A 63 -9.83 -13.96 0.54
C LEU A 63 -10.34 -13.47 -0.83
N LYS A 64 -11.38 -14.09 -1.38
CA LYS A 64 -11.96 -13.65 -2.66
C LYS A 64 -12.54 -12.23 -2.56
N GLU A 65 -13.29 -11.94 -1.50
CA GLU A 65 -13.85 -10.60 -1.22
C GLU A 65 -12.72 -9.57 -1.03
N TYR A 66 -11.73 -9.92 -0.20
CA TYR A 66 -10.56 -9.12 0.07
C TYR A 66 -9.81 -8.75 -1.22
N CYS A 67 -9.57 -9.73 -2.09
CA CYS A 67 -8.86 -9.54 -3.35
C CYS A 67 -9.63 -8.71 -4.37
N LYS A 68 -10.96 -8.89 -4.46
CA LYS A 68 -11.83 -8.04 -5.30
C LYS A 68 -11.75 -6.57 -4.86
N GLU A 69 -11.80 -6.34 -3.56
CA GLU A 69 -11.63 -4.99 -3.02
C GLU A 69 -10.23 -4.44 -3.28
N GLN A 70 -9.18 -5.25 -3.10
CA GLN A 70 -7.79 -4.85 -3.33
C GLN A 70 -7.60 -4.28 -4.74
N VAL A 71 -8.04 -5.02 -5.77
CA VAL A 71 -7.96 -4.58 -7.17
C VAL A 71 -8.69 -3.26 -7.39
N ARG A 72 -9.89 -3.11 -6.80
CA ARG A 72 -10.67 -1.87 -6.89
C ARG A 72 -9.96 -0.68 -6.25
N LEU A 73 -9.36 -0.87 -5.07
CA LEU A 73 -8.62 0.18 -4.36
C LEU A 73 -7.36 0.59 -5.12
N VAL A 74 -6.62 -0.37 -5.67
CA VAL A 74 -5.45 -0.11 -6.52
C VAL A 74 -5.85 0.72 -7.73
N GLY A 75 -6.94 0.37 -8.41
CA GLY A 75 -7.45 1.15 -9.55
C GLY A 75 -7.75 2.62 -9.19
N LYS A 76 -8.29 2.88 -7.99
CA LYS A 76 -8.50 4.26 -7.51
C LYS A 76 -7.18 5.01 -7.32
N LEU A 77 -6.17 4.36 -6.74
CA LEU A 77 -4.84 4.93 -6.55
C LEU A 77 -4.15 5.23 -7.90
N GLU A 78 -4.34 4.37 -8.91
CA GLU A 78 -3.83 4.60 -10.27
C GLU A 78 -4.47 5.81 -10.96
N SER A 79 -5.79 5.96 -10.82
CA SER A 79 -6.52 7.13 -11.32
C SER A 79 -6.01 8.40 -10.64
N TYR A 80 -5.82 8.40 -9.33
CA TYR A 80 -5.26 9.53 -8.60
C TYR A 80 -3.85 9.88 -9.07
N LYS A 81 -2.96 8.88 -9.18
CA LYS A 81 -1.61 9.09 -9.71
C LYS A 81 -1.65 9.79 -11.08
N THR A 82 -2.50 9.31 -11.97
CA THR A 82 -2.55 9.78 -13.36
C THR A 82 -3.12 11.19 -13.46
N GLN A 83 -4.16 11.50 -12.68
CA GLN A 83 -4.91 12.74 -12.79
C GLN A 83 -4.39 13.86 -11.89
N CYS A 84 -3.81 13.54 -10.73
CA CYS A 84 -3.49 14.52 -9.70
C CYS A 84 -2.01 14.67 -9.37
N LEU A 85 -1.18 13.65 -9.62
CA LEU A 85 0.25 13.73 -9.33
C LEU A 85 1.05 14.20 -10.54
N LYS A 86 2.14 14.91 -10.27
CA LYS A 86 3.10 15.41 -11.26
C LYS A 86 4.52 15.06 -10.83
N ASN A 87 5.45 15.09 -11.80
CA ASN A 87 6.90 15.04 -11.58
C ASN A 87 7.34 13.87 -10.66
N GLN A 88 8.25 14.14 -9.72
CA GLN A 88 8.87 13.16 -8.83
C GLN A 88 7.84 12.37 -7.99
N ALA A 89 6.80 13.04 -7.46
CA ALA A 89 5.72 12.38 -6.73
C ALA A 89 5.01 11.33 -7.59
N LYS A 90 4.75 11.63 -8.87
CA LYS A 90 4.14 10.66 -9.82
C LYS A 90 5.05 9.46 -10.07
N SER A 91 6.36 9.67 -10.15
CA SER A 91 7.34 8.58 -10.34
C SER A 91 7.43 7.69 -9.10
N ILE A 92 7.56 8.26 -7.91
CA ILE A 92 7.59 7.51 -6.64
C ILE A 92 6.31 6.69 -6.46
N VAL A 93 5.15 7.32 -6.65
CA VAL A 93 3.86 6.63 -6.53
C VAL A 93 3.68 5.57 -7.61
N SER A 94 4.29 5.69 -8.79
CA SER A 94 4.30 4.62 -9.79
C SER A 94 5.02 3.37 -9.29
N VAL A 95 6.16 3.52 -8.62
CA VAL A 95 6.92 2.40 -8.03
C VAL A 95 6.13 1.74 -6.89
N ILE A 96 5.47 2.54 -6.05
CA ILE A 96 4.61 2.03 -4.98
C ILE A 96 3.43 1.23 -5.56
N ILE A 97 2.72 1.78 -6.56
CA ILE A 97 1.62 1.08 -7.23
C ILE A 97 2.07 -0.22 -7.87
N TYR A 98 3.25 -0.23 -8.52
CA TYR A 98 3.82 -1.45 -9.09
C TYR A 98 4.00 -2.53 -8.01
N SER A 99 4.55 -2.16 -6.86
CA SER A 99 4.76 -3.06 -5.72
C SER A 99 3.43 -3.57 -5.16
N ILE A 100 2.44 -2.69 -4.98
CA ILE A 100 1.08 -3.08 -4.55
C ILE A 100 0.44 -4.07 -5.55
N LYS A 101 0.61 -3.85 -6.85
CA LYS A 101 0.11 -4.77 -7.88
C LYS A 101 0.80 -6.13 -7.82
N GLN A 102 2.10 -6.15 -7.58
CA GLN A 102 2.86 -7.39 -7.40
C GLN A 102 2.38 -8.17 -6.17
N VAL A 103 2.17 -7.51 -5.03
CA VAL A 103 1.56 -8.10 -3.83
C VAL A 103 0.18 -8.65 -4.17
N THR A 104 -0.69 -7.83 -4.77
CA THR A 104 -2.04 -8.24 -5.14
C THR A 104 -2.01 -9.47 -6.05
N SER A 105 -1.16 -9.49 -7.07
CA SER A 105 -0.99 -10.67 -7.94
C SER A 105 -0.53 -11.91 -7.17
N THR A 106 0.45 -11.75 -6.28
CA THR A 106 1.05 -12.84 -5.50
C THR A 106 0.03 -13.54 -4.61
N TYR A 107 -0.82 -12.77 -3.92
CA TYR A 107 -1.78 -13.31 -2.95
C TYR A 107 -3.18 -13.57 -3.54
N CYS A 108 -3.56 -12.90 -4.63
CA CYS A 108 -4.93 -12.94 -5.16
C CYS A 108 -5.10 -13.67 -6.49
N LYS A 109 -4.07 -13.75 -7.35
CA LYS A 109 -4.23 -14.33 -8.70
C LYS A 109 -4.46 -15.85 -8.66
N ARG A 110 -3.88 -16.53 -7.68
CA ARG A 110 -3.96 -17.98 -7.50
C ARG A 110 -4.42 -18.30 -6.08
N PRO A 111 -5.74 -18.34 -5.81
CA PRO A 111 -6.29 -18.51 -4.45
C PRO A 111 -5.86 -19.78 -3.71
N ASN A 112 -5.38 -20.79 -4.44
CA ASN A 112 -4.87 -22.05 -3.88
C ASN A 112 -3.34 -22.10 -3.80
N SER A 113 -2.65 -20.97 -3.99
CA SER A 113 -1.19 -20.91 -3.89
C SER A 113 -0.72 -20.94 -2.43
N LYS A 114 0.54 -21.35 -2.21
CA LYS A 114 1.18 -21.30 -0.88
C LYS A 114 1.07 -19.90 -0.25
N ARG A 115 1.31 -18.84 -1.03
CA ARG A 115 1.22 -17.45 -0.56
C ARG A 115 -0.19 -17.06 -0.13
N SER A 116 -1.20 -17.44 -0.89
CA SER A 116 -2.61 -17.23 -0.51
C SER A 116 -2.96 -17.96 0.78
N SER A 117 -2.51 -19.21 0.93
CA SER A 117 -2.70 -19.99 2.16
C SER A 117 -1.96 -19.39 3.35
N GLU A 118 -0.72 -18.93 3.18
CA GLU A 118 0.06 -18.25 4.23
C GLU A 118 -0.65 -16.99 4.73
N LEU A 119 -1.22 -16.17 3.82
CA LEU A 119 -1.97 -14.97 4.19
C LEU A 119 -3.25 -15.29 4.98
N VAL A 120 -3.96 -16.35 4.60
CA VAL A 120 -5.18 -16.79 5.31
C VAL A 120 -4.82 -17.38 6.67
N ASP A 121 -3.77 -18.19 6.76
CA ASP A 121 -3.33 -18.76 8.05
C ASP A 121 -2.83 -17.68 9.02
N SER A 122 -2.07 -16.68 8.52
CA SER A 122 -1.57 -15.60 9.36
C SER A 122 -2.63 -14.57 9.76
N ALA A 123 -3.81 -14.59 9.12
CA ALA A 123 -4.89 -13.64 9.35
C ALA A 123 -5.40 -13.64 10.79
N VAL A 124 -5.45 -14.81 11.46
CA VAL A 124 -5.88 -14.89 12.87
C VAL A 124 -4.98 -14.06 13.78
N CYS A 125 -3.66 -14.13 13.54
CA CYS A 125 -2.69 -13.33 14.27
C CYS A 125 -2.82 -11.84 13.93
N ALA A 126 -2.89 -11.50 12.63
CA ALA A 126 -2.99 -10.11 12.19
C ALA A 126 -4.24 -9.42 12.74
N ASN A 127 -5.38 -10.13 12.71
CA ASN A 127 -6.65 -9.62 13.22
C ASN A 127 -6.63 -9.43 14.74
N ALA A 128 -6.04 -10.36 15.50
CA ALA A 128 -5.86 -10.21 16.95
C ALA A 128 -4.94 -9.03 17.31
N ALA A 129 -3.84 -8.86 16.57
CA ALA A 129 -2.85 -7.82 16.80
C ALA A 129 -3.19 -6.46 16.16
N THR A 130 -4.35 -6.29 15.52
CA THR A 130 -4.72 -5.10 14.71
C THR A 130 -4.45 -3.77 15.44
N ASN A 131 -4.90 -3.65 16.68
CA ASN A 131 -4.73 -2.41 17.46
C ASN A 131 -3.27 -2.13 17.81
N ASP A 132 -2.47 -3.17 18.03
CA ASP A 132 -1.04 -3.01 18.32
C ASP A 132 -0.23 -2.73 17.05
N TYR A 133 -0.61 -3.33 15.91
CA TYR A 133 -0.08 -2.98 14.58
C TYR A 133 -0.36 -1.52 14.24
N ASN A 134 -1.53 -1.00 14.58
CA ASN A 134 -1.85 0.42 14.40
C ASN A 134 -0.87 1.33 15.17
N LYS A 135 -0.45 0.96 16.39
CA LYS A 135 0.55 1.73 17.15
C LYS A 135 1.87 1.84 16.37
N CYS A 136 2.34 0.75 15.77
CA CYS A 136 3.53 0.76 14.92
C CYS A 136 3.39 1.67 13.68
N SER A 137 2.20 1.69 13.07
CA SER A 137 1.90 2.60 11.96
C SER A 137 1.96 4.07 12.41
N ILE A 138 1.33 4.38 13.55
CA ILE A 138 1.33 5.71 14.17
C ILE A 138 2.74 6.17 14.49
N GLU A 139 3.56 5.33 15.13
CA GLU A 139 4.95 5.65 15.47
C GLU A 139 5.77 6.02 14.22
N TYR A 140 5.56 5.31 13.11
CA TYR A 140 6.25 5.63 11.86
C TYR A 140 5.74 6.92 11.21
N ILE A 141 4.43 7.16 11.23
CA ILE A 141 3.84 8.42 10.76
C ILE A 141 4.43 9.60 11.55
N GLU A 142 4.46 9.50 12.88
CA GLU A 142 5.04 10.52 13.75
C GLU A 142 6.52 10.75 13.43
N ARG A 143 7.27 9.69 13.12
CA ARG A 143 8.65 9.81 12.70
C ARG A 143 8.79 10.52 11.35
N LEU A 144 7.97 10.22 10.36
CA LEU A 144 8.01 10.92 9.07
C LEU A 144 7.65 12.41 9.23
N LEU A 145 6.69 12.71 10.10
CA LEU A 145 6.35 14.10 10.44
C LEU A 145 7.50 14.81 11.15
N TYR A 146 8.21 14.14 12.06
CA TYR A 146 9.42 14.67 12.68
C TYR A 146 10.53 14.88 11.65
N ALA A 147 10.79 13.90 10.79
CA ALA A 147 11.83 13.96 9.77
C ALA A 147 11.65 15.17 8.85
N LYS A 148 10.41 15.52 8.51
CA LYS A 148 10.08 16.73 7.74
C LYS A 148 10.58 18.03 8.40
N THR A 149 10.72 18.06 9.72
CA THR A 149 11.20 19.25 10.47
C THR A 149 12.72 19.38 10.51
N LEU A 150 13.46 18.38 10.04
CA LEU A 150 14.93 18.39 10.06
C LEU A 150 15.48 19.33 8.98
N PRO A 151 16.59 20.04 9.25
CA PRO A 151 17.15 21.02 8.34
C PRO A 151 17.80 20.39 7.10
N HIS A 152 18.50 19.26 7.27
CA HIS A 152 19.27 18.64 6.19
C HIS A 152 18.55 17.46 5.56
N GLY A 153 18.50 17.41 4.22
CA GLY A 153 17.85 16.33 3.47
C GLY A 153 18.38 14.93 3.81
N LYS A 154 19.69 14.81 4.10
CA LYS A 154 20.32 13.57 4.56
C LYS A 154 19.67 13.04 5.85
N ASP A 155 19.43 13.90 6.83
CA ASP A 155 18.82 13.48 8.10
C ASP A 155 17.36 13.08 7.90
N ARG A 156 16.63 13.75 6.99
CA ARG A 156 15.27 13.37 6.60
C ARG A 156 15.23 11.97 6.01
N LEU A 157 16.17 11.68 5.09
CA LEU A 157 16.31 10.37 4.45
C LEU A 157 16.60 9.29 5.50
N ILE A 158 17.62 9.49 6.34
CA ILE A 158 18.02 8.55 7.39
C ILE A 158 16.84 8.20 8.31
N GLN A 159 16.14 9.22 8.82
CA GLN A 159 15.01 9.01 9.73
C GLN A 159 13.85 8.26 9.06
N SER A 160 13.59 8.54 7.79
CA SER A 160 12.53 7.86 7.03
C SER A 160 12.88 6.41 6.74
N CYS A 161 14.09 6.17 6.24
CA CYS A 161 14.58 4.85 5.88
C CYS A 161 14.72 3.93 7.09
N CYS A 162 15.47 4.36 8.12
CA CYS A 162 15.62 3.57 9.33
C CYS A 162 14.30 3.44 10.11
N GLY A 163 13.42 4.44 10.02
CA GLY A 163 12.07 4.36 10.55
C GLY A 163 11.23 3.26 9.93
N TYR A 164 11.33 3.10 8.61
CA TYR A 164 10.58 2.08 7.89
C TYR A 164 10.94 0.67 8.35
N PHE A 165 12.23 0.37 8.49
CA PHE A 165 12.68 -0.94 8.96
C PHE A 165 12.36 -1.19 10.44
N ALA A 166 12.34 -0.13 11.26
CA ALA A 166 11.94 -0.22 12.67
C ALA A 166 10.47 -0.66 12.84
N ILE A 167 9.59 -0.41 11.85
CA ILE A 167 8.20 -0.89 11.87
C ILE A 167 8.17 -2.41 12.06
N TYR A 168 9.01 -3.16 11.37
CA TYR A 168 8.97 -4.63 11.43
C TYR A 168 9.33 -5.17 12.82
N ASN A 169 10.28 -4.52 13.50
CA ASN A 169 10.61 -4.86 14.87
C ASN A 169 9.47 -4.51 15.83
N CYS A 170 8.79 -3.38 15.60
CA CYS A 170 7.57 -3.05 16.33
C CYS A 170 6.49 -4.13 16.09
N VAL A 171 6.19 -4.47 14.83
CA VAL A 171 5.18 -5.49 14.47
C VAL A 171 5.49 -6.82 15.13
N ARG A 172 6.74 -7.29 15.08
CA ARG A 172 7.17 -8.52 15.75
C ARG A 172 6.92 -8.46 17.26
N THR A 173 7.35 -7.38 17.90
CA THR A 173 7.20 -7.16 19.35
C THR A 173 5.73 -7.10 19.77
N GLN A 174 4.90 -6.41 18.99
CA GLN A 174 3.48 -6.26 19.26
C GLN A 174 2.72 -7.58 19.03
N ALA A 175 3.01 -8.31 17.96
CA ALA A 175 2.38 -9.59 17.67
C ALA A 175 2.70 -10.65 18.74
N ALA A 176 3.93 -10.64 19.29
CA ALA A 176 4.35 -11.58 20.33
C ALA A 176 3.49 -11.51 21.61
N LYS A 177 2.76 -10.40 21.84
CA LYS A 177 1.79 -10.26 22.94
C LYS A 177 0.55 -11.14 22.77
N HIS A 178 0.30 -11.62 21.56
CA HIS A 178 -0.83 -12.47 21.16
C HIS A 178 -0.35 -13.90 20.90
N SER A 179 0.54 -14.42 21.76
CA SER A 179 1.26 -15.69 21.59
C SER A 179 0.36 -16.93 21.44
N ASN A 180 -0.90 -16.85 21.86
CA ASN A 180 -1.90 -17.90 21.66
C ASN A 180 -2.31 -18.09 20.18
N VAL A 181 -2.16 -17.07 19.33
CA VAL A 181 -2.53 -17.13 17.91
C VAL A 181 -1.41 -16.69 16.96
N CYS A 182 -0.44 -15.93 17.46
CA CYS A 182 0.72 -15.43 16.73
C CYS A 182 1.95 -16.30 16.96
N THR A 183 2.09 -17.37 16.18
CA THR A 183 3.35 -18.14 16.09
C THR A 183 4.42 -17.34 15.34
N ALA A 184 5.69 -17.72 15.46
CA ALA A 184 6.78 -17.08 14.74
C ALA A 184 6.54 -17.05 13.22
N GLU A 185 6.03 -18.14 12.66
CA GLU A 185 5.72 -18.27 11.23
C GLU A 185 4.62 -17.29 10.80
N ARG A 186 3.57 -17.13 11.61
CA ARG A 186 2.47 -16.19 11.32
C ARG A 186 2.92 -14.74 11.44
N ILE A 187 3.78 -14.45 12.42
CA ILE A 187 4.39 -13.13 12.57
C ILE A 187 5.22 -12.80 11.33
N ASP A 188 6.10 -13.71 10.91
CA ASP A 188 6.95 -13.49 9.74
C ASP A 188 6.14 -13.45 8.43
N ALA A 189 5.07 -14.23 8.29
CA ALA A 189 4.14 -14.12 7.17
C ALA A 189 3.50 -12.73 7.09
N ASN A 190 3.05 -12.19 8.22
CA ASN A 190 2.49 -10.84 8.31
C ASN A 190 3.54 -9.76 7.99
N ILE A 191 4.75 -9.86 8.54
CA ILE A 191 5.85 -8.92 8.24
C ILE A 191 6.21 -8.95 6.76
N ASN A 192 6.33 -10.14 6.16
CA ASN A 192 6.60 -10.29 4.73
C ASN A 192 5.50 -9.66 3.87
N TYR A 193 4.24 -9.85 4.25
CA TYR A 193 3.11 -9.22 3.58
C TYR A 193 3.21 -7.68 3.64
N ILE A 194 3.44 -7.11 4.82
CA ILE A 194 3.54 -5.65 5.03
C ILE A 194 4.73 -5.07 4.26
N ARG A 195 5.91 -5.70 4.35
CA ARG A 195 7.15 -5.24 3.71
C ARG A 195 6.98 -5.05 2.21
N THR A 196 6.38 -6.04 1.55
CA THR A 196 6.35 -6.11 0.07
C THR A 196 5.63 -4.91 -0.59
N PHE A 197 4.79 -4.16 0.14
CA PHE A 197 4.08 -3.01 -0.43
C PHE A 197 4.96 -1.82 -0.79
N PHE A 198 6.01 -1.55 -0.01
CA PHE A 198 6.88 -0.38 -0.22
C PHE A 198 8.35 -0.75 -0.42
N ASP A 199 8.70 -2.03 -0.28
CA ASP A 199 10.08 -2.52 -0.35
C ASP A 199 10.83 -1.99 -1.57
N ASN A 200 10.26 -2.08 -2.79
CA ASN A 200 10.94 -1.57 -3.99
C ASN A 200 11.16 -0.05 -3.96
N ALA A 201 10.20 0.71 -3.45
CA ALA A 201 10.30 2.17 -3.37
C ALA A 201 11.31 2.60 -2.30
N ILE A 202 11.30 1.93 -1.15
CA ILE A 202 12.21 2.17 -0.04
C ILE A 202 13.63 1.75 -0.43
N ASN A 203 13.83 0.54 -0.96
CA ASN A 203 15.17 0.07 -1.36
C ASN A 203 15.79 0.95 -2.45
N ALA A 204 14.98 1.44 -3.40
CA ALA A 204 15.45 2.39 -4.40
C ALA A 204 15.85 3.75 -3.80
N ALA A 205 15.15 4.22 -2.75
CA ALA A 205 15.39 5.53 -2.15
C ALA A 205 16.46 5.51 -1.05
N CYS A 206 16.55 4.44 -0.28
CA CYS A 206 17.30 4.37 0.96
C CYS A 206 18.74 3.92 0.78
N GLY A 207 19.07 3.27 -0.35
CA GLY A 207 20.42 2.82 -0.64
C GLY A 207 21.02 2.01 0.52
N GLU A 208 22.03 2.56 1.17
CA GLU A 208 22.73 1.93 2.29
C GLU A 208 22.00 2.07 3.65
N TYR A 209 20.86 2.73 3.76
CA TYR A 209 20.06 2.79 4.99
C TYR A 209 18.96 1.73 4.96
N SER A 210 19.35 0.46 4.94
CA SER A 210 18.45 -0.69 4.88
C SER A 210 18.37 -1.45 6.22
N GLY A 211 17.45 -2.39 6.32
CA GLY A 211 17.35 -3.30 7.48
C GLY A 211 18.49 -4.33 7.57
N ASP A 212 19.40 -4.37 6.59
CA ASP A 212 20.45 -5.39 6.46
C ASP A 212 21.84 -4.90 6.93
N ASN A 213 21.95 -3.67 7.46
CA ASN A 213 23.21 -3.14 7.97
C ASN A 213 23.05 -2.33 9.26
N ASP A 214 24.18 -2.05 9.90
CA ASP A 214 24.28 -1.38 11.20
C ASP A 214 24.11 0.15 11.12
N LYS A 215 23.88 0.73 9.94
CA LYS A 215 23.76 2.20 9.79
C LYS A 215 22.52 2.74 10.49
N CYS A 216 21.49 1.91 10.67
CA CYS A 216 20.29 2.29 11.41
C CYS A 216 20.40 2.10 12.92
N ASP A 217 21.39 1.35 13.42
CA ASP A 217 21.54 1.04 14.85
C ASP A 217 21.92 2.28 15.69
N LYS A 218 22.62 3.23 15.06
CA LYS A 218 23.10 4.47 15.70
C LYS A 218 22.15 5.64 15.52
N VAL A 219 21.05 5.46 14.81
CA VAL A 219 20.09 6.55 14.55
C VAL A 219 19.28 6.76 15.82
N THR A 220 19.58 7.83 16.55
CA THR A 220 18.73 8.25 17.66
C THR A 220 17.36 8.60 17.13
N ILE A 221 16.37 7.90 17.66
CA ILE A 221 14.96 8.12 17.36
C ILE A 221 14.48 9.07 18.44
N PRO A 222 14.22 10.35 18.12
CA PRO A 222 13.64 11.23 19.10
C PRO A 222 12.24 10.69 19.46
N PRO A 223 11.89 10.69 20.75
CA PRO A 223 10.57 10.25 21.17
C PRO A 223 9.53 11.07 20.42
N ALA A 224 8.46 10.41 19.99
CA ALA A 224 7.33 11.08 19.36
C ALA A 224 6.94 12.28 20.24
N LYS A 225 7.07 13.50 19.70
CA LYS A 225 6.49 14.67 20.36
C LYS A 225 5.00 14.43 20.32
N LYS A 226 4.39 14.08 21.46
CA LYS A 226 2.94 14.07 21.64
C LYS A 226 2.43 15.39 21.09
N SER A 227 1.80 15.35 19.91
CA SER A 227 1.34 16.57 19.26
C SER A 227 0.37 17.26 20.22
N SER A 228 0.78 18.42 20.76
CA SER A 228 -0.05 19.25 21.62
C SER A 228 -1.19 19.91 20.85
N LYS A 229 -1.21 19.78 19.52
CA LYS A 229 -2.29 20.24 18.65
C LYS A 229 -3.06 19.04 18.11
N LYS A 230 -4.38 19.15 18.21
CA LYS A 230 -5.46 18.24 17.76
C LYS A 230 -5.48 18.02 16.23
N HIS A 231 -4.34 18.04 15.54
CA HIS A 231 -4.26 17.63 14.14
C HIS A 231 -4.41 16.11 14.09
N SER A 232 -5.49 15.65 13.45
CA SER A 232 -5.66 14.24 13.12
C SER A 232 -4.44 13.76 12.34
N LEU A 233 -3.77 12.72 12.84
CA LEU A 233 -2.69 12.06 12.10
C LEU A 233 -3.22 11.57 10.73
N PRO A 234 -2.34 11.52 9.71
CA PRO A 234 -2.62 10.77 8.49
C PRO A 234 -3.16 9.36 8.79
N ALA A 235 -4.04 8.85 7.92
CA ALA A 235 -4.54 7.48 8.00
C ALA A 235 -3.46 6.46 7.60
N SER A 236 -2.48 6.87 6.80
CA SER A 236 -1.33 6.05 6.43
C SER A 236 -0.03 6.85 6.39
N PHE A 237 1.09 6.15 6.36
CA PHE A 237 2.39 6.79 6.12
C PHE A 237 2.63 7.16 4.65
N PHE A 238 1.68 6.90 3.73
CA PHE A 238 1.85 7.15 2.29
C PHE A 238 2.12 8.62 1.96
N ASN A 239 1.24 9.54 2.37
CA ASN A 239 1.41 10.96 2.05
C ASN A 239 2.67 11.55 2.72
N PRO A 240 2.94 11.32 4.02
CA PRO A 240 4.19 11.75 4.64
C PRO A 240 5.43 11.22 3.91
N LEU A 241 5.43 9.93 3.52
CA LEU A 241 6.54 9.30 2.83
C LEU A 241 6.74 9.87 1.42
N VAL A 242 5.70 9.93 0.60
CA VAL A 242 5.77 10.47 -0.77
C VAL A 242 6.22 11.93 -0.74
N ASN A 243 5.68 12.73 0.18
CA ASN A 243 6.10 14.11 0.33
C ASN A 243 7.58 14.22 0.71
N LEU A 244 8.05 13.39 1.63
CA LEU A 244 9.45 13.43 2.04
C LEU A 244 10.38 13.01 0.89
N LEU A 245 10.09 11.88 0.24
CA LEU A 245 10.88 11.36 -0.89
C LEU A 245 10.85 12.28 -2.12
N SER A 246 9.81 13.09 -2.30
CA SER A 246 9.72 14.07 -3.40
C SER A 246 10.43 15.39 -3.10
N ASN A 247 11.04 15.55 -1.92
CA ASN A 247 11.72 16.77 -1.48
C ASN A 247 13.11 16.48 -0.90
N ILE A 248 13.66 15.30 -1.17
CA ILE A 248 15.08 14.97 -1.01
C ILE A 248 15.76 15.25 -2.34
#